data_AF-A0A1Y0RGD5-F1
#
_entry.id   AF-A0A1Y0RGD5-F1
#
_cell.length_a   1.000
_cell.length_b   1.000
_cell.length_c   1.000
_cell.angle_alpha   90.00
_cell.angle_beta   90.00
_cell.angle_gamma   90.00
#
_symmetry.space_group_name_H-M   'P 1'
#
loop_
_entity.id
_entity.type
_entity.pdbx_description
1 polymer ?
#
loop_
_entity_poly.entity_id
_entity_poly.type
_entity_poly.pdbx_seq_one_letter_code
_entity_poly.pdbx_strand_id
1 'polypeptide(L)'
;MTTLPSTLNNDKAIAVLSKAKAPFIALWKGGEETATTEEIADFYDVTTAEIITTYERHYLEFEGELDGEDGWTPRATLRLGMLLNCPVAHQIRDIALTIIEAIAREEKQEQVKSLFANTEFIGWSNREIAKMLDCDKNTVGRIRNRLESSGEIPAATKRKYNRRGKTHEQAAKKILSGEDSPDTKLNNWITISDDHPHYGGQKAIPCYSASSQQTFVEFADGTRELISNNFLIPSEEVEISPSRNRIYCQEEVEAIIAQHKREIERLEADIRVGVRVEEHEKAISQVSEEITAAREIAKQLREENDRLRSQIASLQSVQLQEENERLKQRIQELEHSIQFTPTTRGEPELHLRAIAARTDEFKSEQKLREVTRLLTMALASVIVNTPKSFYQPLVKPASEILGTKADRKAIAQKLEALRGLPQALKEFREVLSKSESWQEFEPVALKHQNLKREIWGELSQEERNKIKCLKEGHQEAVALEVGARFAICPGTTNPCTIIKIGSGENPYLIQWDLGGEEQWVNAEFFQKFQPLIEINGITFGTKVALADSYAVGYNFHGVVEDINAETEEAVVRWEERQGKPNECERYSIKELRILQTELQVA
;
A
#
# COMPACT_ATOMS: atom_id res chain seq x y z
N MET A 1 -35.05 13.38 3.88
CA MET A 1 -35.01 12.75 2.55
C MET A 1 -35.17 13.81 1.48
N THR A 2 -34.08 14.46 1.10
CA THR A 2 -34.00 15.45 0.03
C THR A 2 -33.76 14.71 -1.27
N THR A 3 -34.72 14.76 -2.21
CA THR A 3 -34.56 14.20 -3.55
C THR A 3 -33.42 14.92 -4.28
N LEU A 4 -32.38 14.18 -4.64
CA LEU A 4 -31.21 14.69 -5.37
C LEU A 4 -31.60 15.15 -6.79
N PRO A 5 -30.98 16.23 -7.32
CA PRO A 5 -31.26 16.71 -8.67
C PRO A 5 -30.74 15.72 -9.71
N SER A 6 -31.51 15.48 -10.77
CA SER A 6 -31.30 14.46 -11.81
C SER A 6 -30.09 14.66 -12.73
N THR A 7 -29.13 15.53 -12.38
CA THR A 7 -27.89 15.76 -13.14
C THR A 7 -26.77 16.18 -12.18
N LEU A 8 -26.16 15.19 -11.51
CA LEU A 8 -24.88 15.38 -10.84
C LEU A 8 -23.78 15.34 -11.92
N ASN A 9 -23.38 16.50 -12.44
CA ASN A 9 -22.16 16.64 -13.25
C ASN A 9 -20.95 16.23 -12.39
N ASN A 10 -19.92 15.63 -12.99
CA ASN A 10 -18.64 15.26 -12.37
C ASN A 10 -18.09 16.40 -11.48
N ASP A 11 -18.17 17.65 -11.92
CA ASP A 11 -17.77 18.83 -11.13
C ASP A 11 -18.55 19.01 -9.82
N LYS A 12 -19.85 18.68 -9.83
CA LYS A 12 -20.70 18.72 -8.63
C LYS A 12 -20.46 17.51 -7.73
N ALA A 13 -20.15 16.35 -8.30
CA ALA A 13 -19.72 15.18 -7.53
C ALA A 13 -18.38 15.45 -6.83
N ILE A 14 -17.42 16.05 -7.53
CA ILE A 14 -16.13 16.52 -6.98
C ILE A 14 -16.37 17.63 -5.95
N ALA A 15 -17.30 18.55 -6.16
CA ALA A 15 -17.62 19.59 -5.18
C ALA A 15 -18.30 19.02 -3.91
N VAL A 16 -19.15 17.99 -4.03
CA VAL A 16 -19.75 17.29 -2.89
C VAL A 16 -18.71 16.46 -2.15
N LEU A 17 -17.84 15.74 -2.88
CA LEU A 17 -16.69 15.05 -2.30
C LEU A 17 -15.71 16.02 -1.64
N SER A 18 -15.48 17.19 -2.22
CA SER A 18 -14.64 18.25 -1.64
C SER A 18 -15.28 18.89 -0.41
N LYS A 19 -16.62 19.01 -0.38
CA LYS A 19 -17.39 19.45 0.79
C LYS A 19 -17.47 18.37 1.87
N ALA A 20 -17.42 17.10 1.53
CA ALA A 20 -17.25 15.99 2.47
C ALA A 20 -15.80 15.93 2.97
N LYS A 21 -14.81 16.22 2.12
CA LYS A 21 -13.38 16.32 2.43
C LYS A 21 -13.07 17.51 3.34
N ALA A 22 -13.83 18.60 3.27
CA ALA A 22 -13.62 19.81 4.08
C ALA A 22 -13.72 19.57 5.60
N PRO A 23 -14.72 18.85 6.16
CA PRO A 23 -14.70 18.46 7.57
C PRO A 23 -13.57 17.48 7.92
N PHE A 24 -13.16 16.59 6.99
CA PHE A 24 -11.98 15.73 7.19
C PHE A 24 -10.65 16.52 7.21
N ILE A 25 -10.51 17.57 6.39
CA ILE A 25 -9.38 18.52 6.41
C ILE A 25 -9.48 19.49 7.59
N ALA A 26 -10.67 19.73 8.12
CA ALA A 26 -10.86 20.59 9.30
C ALA A 26 -10.52 19.85 10.60
N LEU A 27 -10.85 18.56 10.71
CA LEU A 27 -10.32 17.67 11.76
C LEU A 27 -8.82 17.42 11.59
N TRP A 28 -8.34 17.38 10.34
CA TRP A 28 -6.94 17.17 10.03
C TRP A 28 -6.31 18.43 9.45
N LYS A 29 -5.98 19.37 10.34
CA LYS A 29 -5.28 20.59 9.95
C LYS A 29 -4.00 20.21 9.19
N GLY A 30 -4.00 20.57 7.91
CA GLY A 30 -2.93 20.37 6.93
C GLY A 30 -1.57 19.90 7.47
N GLY A 31 -1.32 18.60 7.33
CA GLY A 31 0.01 18.05 7.10
C GLY A 31 0.92 17.76 8.30
N GLU A 32 0.64 18.23 9.51
CA GLU A 32 1.54 17.98 10.67
C GLU A 32 0.83 17.69 12.01
N GLU A 33 -0.49 17.87 12.14
CA GLU A 33 -1.21 17.62 13.41
C GLU A 33 -2.18 16.44 13.26
N THR A 34 -2.03 15.42 14.13
CA THR A 34 -2.93 14.27 14.26
C THR A 34 -4.17 14.64 15.07
N ALA A 35 -5.35 14.13 14.68
CA ALA A 35 -6.60 14.36 15.41
C ALA A 35 -6.63 13.53 16.71
N THR A 36 -7.02 14.18 17.81
CA THR A 36 -7.13 13.55 19.13
C THR A 36 -8.39 12.70 19.25
N THR A 37 -8.39 11.72 20.16
CA THR A 37 -9.57 10.87 20.43
C THR A 37 -10.78 11.70 20.87
N GLU A 38 -10.54 12.82 21.56
CA GLU A 38 -11.55 13.80 21.98
C GLU A 38 -12.19 14.51 20.78
N GLU A 39 -11.40 14.96 19.81
CA GLU A 39 -11.92 15.62 18.59
C GLU A 39 -12.76 14.66 17.73
N ILE A 40 -12.37 13.38 17.70
CA ILE A 40 -13.13 12.33 17.01
C ILE A 40 -14.44 12.03 17.74
N ALA A 41 -14.41 11.95 19.07
CA ALA A 41 -15.60 11.74 19.89
C ALA A 41 -16.62 12.88 19.73
N ASP A 42 -16.15 14.13 19.80
CA ASP A 42 -16.97 15.34 19.58
C ASP A 42 -17.58 15.37 18.17
N PHE A 43 -16.84 14.93 17.14
CA PHE A 43 -17.35 14.89 15.77
C PHE A 43 -18.46 13.87 15.56
N TYR A 44 -18.31 12.69 16.17
CA TYR A 44 -19.29 11.60 16.04
C TYR A 44 -20.45 11.70 17.03
N ASP A 45 -20.41 12.68 17.95
CA ASP A 45 -21.38 12.86 19.04
C ASP A 45 -21.48 11.60 19.93
N VAL A 46 -20.32 11.06 20.28
CA VAL A 46 -20.16 9.87 21.12
C VAL A 46 -19.14 10.11 22.22
N THR A 47 -19.09 9.26 23.24
CA THR A 47 -18.11 9.38 24.31
C THR A 47 -16.73 8.91 23.85
N THR A 48 -15.66 9.50 24.41
CA THR A 48 -14.28 9.03 24.17
C THR A 48 -14.10 7.56 24.54
N ALA A 49 -14.79 7.08 25.57
CA ALA A 49 -14.79 5.68 25.96
C ALA A 49 -15.38 4.76 24.87
N GLU A 50 -16.42 5.18 24.16
CA GLU A 50 -17.00 4.42 23.04
C GLU A 50 -16.04 4.38 21.84
N ILE A 51 -15.31 5.47 21.58
CA ILE A 51 -14.24 5.50 20.57
C ILE A 51 -13.14 4.51 20.93
N ILE A 52 -12.61 4.58 22.16
CA ILE A 52 -11.52 3.71 22.63
C ILE A 52 -11.96 2.25 22.60
N THR A 53 -13.15 1.93 23.14
CA THR A 53 -13.68 0.55 23.15
C THR A 53 -13.86 -0.01 21.74
N THR A 54 -14.32 0.83 20.80
CA THR A 54 -14.52 0.41 19.40
C THR A 54 -13.19 0.25 18.68
N TYR A 55 -12.22 1.13 18.95
CA TYR A 55 -10.86 1.02 18.43
C TYR A 55 -10.17 -0.25 18.93
N GLU A 56 -10.18 -0.51 20.24
CA GLU A 56 -9.59 -1.72 20.84
C GLU A 56 -10.22 -3.00 20.25
N ARG A 57 -11.55 -3.00 20.09
CA ARG A 57 -12.27 -4.16 19.51
C ARG A 57 -11.88 -4.45 18.07
N HIS A 58 -11.56 -3.43 17.28
CA HIS A 58 -11.24 -3.54 15.86
C HIS A 58 -9.79 -3.14 15.56
N TYR A 59 -8.91 -3.22 16.56
CA TYR A 59 -7.55 -2.69 16.51
C TYR A 59 -6.78 -3.22 15.30
N LEU A 60 -6.83 -4.54 15.08
CA LEU A 60 -6.18 -5.22 13.95
C LEU A 60 -6.71 -4.77 12.57
N GLU A 61 -7.98 -4.34 12.48
CA GLU A 61 -8.56 -3.82 11.24
C GLU A 61 -8.11 -2.39 10.93
N PHE A 62 -7.67 -1.67 11.97
CA PHE A 62 -7.13 -0.32 11.86
C PHE A 62 -5.59 -0.32 11.72
N GLU A 63 -4.88 -1.22 12.42
CA GLU A 63 -3.42 -1.31 12.44
C GLU A 63 -2.82 -1.53 11.04
N GLY A 64 -3.40 -2.44 10.22
CA GLY A 64 -2.95 -2.66 8.84
C GLY A 64 -3.19 -1.49 7.87
N GLU A 65 -3.83 -0.41 8.31
CA GLU A 65 -3.94 0.86 7.57
C GLU A 65 -3.10 2.00 8.19
N LEU A 66 -2.43 1.74 9.32
CA LEU A 66 -1.67 2.69 10.14
C LEU A 66 -0.15 2.49 10.08
N ASP A 67 0.38 1.61 9.21
CA ASP A 67 1.81 1.29 9.11
C ASP A 67 2.71 2.46 8.59
N GLY A 68 2.17 3.67 8.45
CA GLY A 68 2.97 4.90 8.33
C GLY A 68 3.08 5.57 9.69
N GLU A 69 4.18 6.24 10.00
CA GLU A 69 4.45 6.96 11.29
C GLU A 69 3.39 8.00 11.72
N ASP A 70 2.25 8.11 11.03
CA ASP A 70 1.29 9.21 11.05
C ASP A 70 -0.18 8.77 11.30
N GLY A 71 -0.52 8.25 12.49
CA GLY A 71 -1.89 8.30 13.07
C GLY A 71 -3.14 7.91 12.22
N TRP A 72 -4.34 8.18 12.77
CA TRP A 72 -5.66 7.72 12.30
C TRP A 72 -6.03 8.06 10.84
N THR A 73 -5.81 7.20 9.84
CA THR A 73 -6.12 7.56 8.42
C THR A 73 -7.61 7.90 8.15
N PRO A 74 -7.94 8.72 7.12
CA PRO A 74 -9.33 9.04 6.76
C PRO A 74 -10.21 7.82 6.46
N ARG A 75 -9.59 6.72 6.02
CA ARG A 75 -10.26 5.45 5.76
C ARG A 75 -10.58 4.71 7.07
N ALA A 76 -9.65 4.71 8.02
CA ALA A 76 -9.88 4.25 9.39
C ALA A 76 -10.99 5.06 10.08
N THR A 77 -10.99 6.38 9.95
CA THR A 77 -12.06 7.24 10.52
C THR A 77 -13.44 6.94 9.90
N LEU A 78 -13.52 6.72 8.58
CA LEU A 78 -14.77 6.31 7.93
C LEU A 78 -15.28 4.95 8.41
N ARG A 79 -14.38 3.96 8.54
CA ARG A 79 -14.73 2.65 9.10
C ARG A 79 -15.20 2.77 10.55
N LEU A 80 -14.53 3.58 11.36
CA LEU A 80 -14.93 3.86 12.74
C LEU A 80 -16.33 4.48 12.80
N GLY A 81 -16.60 5.51 11.98
CA GLY A 81 -17.94 6.10 11.89
C GLY A 81 -19.03 5.13 11.44
N MET A 82 -18.69 4.15 10.58
CA MET A 82 -19.59 3.06 10.19
C MET A 82 -19.85 2.07 11.33
N LEU A 83 -18.86 1.78 12.16
CA LEU A 83 -18.96 0.90 13.34
C LEU A 83 -19.76 1.55 14.48
N LEU A 84 -19.61 2.87 14.65
CA LEU A 84 -20.31 3.66 15.66
C LEU A 84 -21.76 4.01 15.26
N ASN A 85 -22.21 3.54 14.10
CA ASN A 85 -23.58 3.74 13.60
C ASN A 85 -23.98 5.24 13.50
N CYS A 86 -23.02 6.11 13.22
CA CYS A 86 -23.24 7.56 13.19
C CYS A 86 -24.09 7.97 11.97
N PRO A 87 -25.13 8.81 12.14
CA PRO A 87 -25.95 9.32 11.04
C PRO A 87 -25.15 10.03 9.95
N VAL A 88 -24.07 10.73 10.32
CA VAL A 88 -23.18 11.44 9.39
C VAL A 88 -22.37 10.45 8.55
N ALA A 89 -21.87 9.37 9.15
CA ALA A 89 -21.13 8.33 8.44
C ALA A 89 -22.02 7.59 7.42
N HIS A 90 -23.28 7.31 7.79
CA HIS A 90 -24.27 6.75 6.86
C HIS A 90 -24.57 7.69 5.69
N GLN A 91 -24.76 8.98 5.94
CA GLN A 91 -24.99 9.96 4.88
C GLN A 91 -23.79 10.06 3.93
N ILE A 92 -22.56 10.06 4.46
CA ILE A 92 -21.34 10.11 3.63
C ILE A 92 -21.20 8.83 2.81
N ARG A 93 -21.49 7.65 3.39
CA ARG A 93 -21.51 6.37 2.67
C ARG A 93 -22.54 6.36 1.55
N ASP A 94 -23.76 6.79 1.81
CA ASP A 94 -24.84 6.83 0.82
C ASP A 94 -24.50 7.79 -0.32
N ILE A 95 -23.93 8.95 -0.01
CA ILE A 95 -23.45 9.91 -1.01
C ILE A 95 -22.32 9.30 -1.84
N ALA A 96 -21.34 8.64 -1.21
CA ALA A 96 -20.23 8.01 -1.90
C ALA A 96 -20.69 6.88 -2.84
N LEU A 97 -21.58 6.00 -2.37
CA LEU A 97 -22.19 4.94 -3.19
C LEU A 97 -22.99 5.51 -4.36
N THR A 98 -23.77 6.56 -4.11
CA THR A 98 -24.54 7.25 -5.16
C THR A 98 -23.61 7.84 -6.24
N ILE A 99 -22.48 8.41 -5.85
CA ILE A 99 -21.48 8.97 -6.77
C ILE A 99 -20.77 7.87 -7.56
N ILE A 100 -20.34 6.79 -6.89
CA ILE A 100 -19.71 5.63 -7.54
C ILE A 100 -20.67 5.03 -8.58
N GLU A 101 -21.94 4.85 -8.23
CA GLU A 101 -22.95 4.38 -9.16
C GLU A 101 -23.20 5.35 -10.31
N ALA A 102 -23.15 6.67 -10.07
CA ALA A 102 -23.33 7.67 -11.12
C ALA A 102 -22.18 7.66 -12.13
N ILE A 103 -20.93 7.61 -11.65
CA ILE A 103 -19.72 7.56 -12.48
C ILE A 103 -19.67 6.25 -13.27
N ALA A 104 -19.90 5.11 -12.61
CA ALA A 104 -19.96 3.81 -13.27
C ALA A 104 -21.05 3.77 -14.36
N ARG A 105 -22.19 4.44 -14.14
CA ARG A 105 -23.25 4.53 -15.16
C ARG A 105 -22.87 5.40 -16.35
N GLU A 106 -22.04 6.43 -16.18
CA GLU A 106 -21.60 7.33 -17.25
C GLU A 106 -20.52 6.65 -18.11
N GLU A 107 -19.52 6.03 -17.47
CA GLU A 107 -18.47 5.27 -18.17
C GLU A 107 -19.07 4.12 -18.98
N LYS A 108 -19.99 3.34 -18.38
CA LYS A 108 -20.70 2.27 -19.10
C LYS A 108 -21.57 2.83 -20.23
N GLN A 109 -22.11 4.04 -20.12
CA GLN A 109 -22.85 4.69 -21.21
C GLN A 109 -21.95 5.03 -22.39
N GLU A 110 -20.75 5.54 -22.13
CA GLU A 110 -19.76 5.83 -23.18
C GLU A 110 -19.24 4.57 -23.84
N GLN A 111 -18.95 3.52 -23.07
CA GLN A 111 -18.56 2.22 -23.61
C GLN A 111 -19.65 1.64 -24.56
N VAL A 112 -20.92 1.70 -24.17
CA VAL A 112 -22.03 1.27 -25.03
C VAL A 112 -22.13 2.13 -26.30
N LYS A 113 -21.97 3.45 -26.20
CA LYS A 113 -21.95 4.35 -27.36
C LYS A 113 -20.78 4.04 -28.30
N SER A 114 -19.59 3.79 -27.76
CA SER A 114 -18.40 3.46 -28.54
C SER A 114 -18.56 2.15 -29.32
N LEU A 115 -19.20 1.13 -28.72
CA LEU A 115 -19.55 -0.09 -29.45
C LEU A 115 -20.55 0.18 -30.57
N PHE A 116 -21.55 1.03 -30.35
CA PHE A 116 -22.53 1.38 -31.39
C PHE A 116 -21.97 2.28 -32.50
N ALA A 117 -20.83 2.94 -32.28
CA ALA A 117 -20.13 3.63 -33.36
C ALA A 117 -19.59 2.64 -34.41
N ASN A 118 -19.35 1.37 -34.04
CA ASN A 118 -19.03 0.32 -34.97
C ASN A 118 -20.32 -0.34 -35.50
N THR A 119 -20.51 -0.26 -36.82
CA THR A 119 -21.71 -0.73 -37.53
C THR A 119 -21.96 -2.24 -37.36
N GLU A 120 -20.92 -3.02 -37.08
CA GLU A 120 -21.04 -4.46 -36.83
C GLU A 120 -21.86 -4.76 -35.56
N PHE A 121 -21.75 -3.93 -34.53
CA PHE A 121 -22.39 -4.15 -33.22
C PHE A 121 -23.83 -3.67 -33.14
N ILE A 122 -24.26 -2.80 -34.06
CA ILE A 122 -25.65 -2.32 -34.17
C ILE A 122 -26.60 -3.51 -34.36
N GLY A 123 -26.16 -4.50 -35.14
CA GLY A 123 -26.90 -5.72 -35.41
C GLY A 123 -26.94 -6.71 -34.24
N TRP A 124 -26.26 -6.51 -33.11
CA TRP A 124 -26.26 -7.48 -32.00
C TRP A 124 -27.41 -7.27 -31.03
N SER A 125 -27.81 -8.32 -30.31
CA SER A 125 -28.83 -8.21 -29.26
C SER A 125 -28.32 -7.46 -28.04
N ASN A 126 -29.20 -6.73 -27.35
CA ASN A 126 -28.85 -6.00 -26.11
C ASN A 126 -28.21 -6.90 -25.05
N ARG A 127 -28.58 -8.19 -25.01
CA ARG A 127 -28.06 -9.16 -24.04
C ARG A 127 -26.63 -9.56 -24.33
N GLU A 128 -26.24 -9.66 -25.60
CA GLU A 128 -24.85 -9.98 -25.96
C GLU A 128 -23.93 -8.79 -25.73
N ILE A 129 -24.37 -7.58 -26.10
CA ILE A 129 -23.61 -6.36 -25.79
C ILE A 129 -23.47 -6.16 -24.28
N ALA A 130 -24.53 -6.43 -23.52
CA ALA A 130 -24.51 -6.40 -22.06
C ALA A 130 -23.49 -7.38 -21.45
N LYS A 131 -23.35 -8.59 -22.02
CA LYS A 131 -22.32 -9.55 -21.60
C LYS A 131 -20.91 -9.06 -21.95
N MET A 132 -20.71 -8.49 -23.14
CA MET A 132 -19.41 -7.97 -23.57
C MET A 132 -18.92 -6.82 -22.68
N LEU A 133 -19.84 -5.97 -22.22
CA LEU A 133 -19.52 -4.79 -21.41
C LEU A 133 -19.74 -4.99 -19.90
N ASP A 134 -20.12 -6.19 -19.47
CA ASP A 134 -20.51 -6.50 -18.09
C ASP A 134 -21.47 -5.44 -17.49
N CYS A 135 -22.64 -5.28 -18.11
CA CYS A 135 -23.66 -4.33 -17.65
C CYS A 135 -25.09 -4.86 -17.84
N ASP A 136 -26.09 -4.19 -17.27
CA ASP A 136 -27.49 -4.61 -17.43
C ASP A 136 -28.01 -4.39 -18.86
N LYS A 137 -28.69 -5.40 -19.41
CA LYS A 137 -29.32 -5.37 -20.75
C LYS A 137 -30.31 -4.21 -20.92
N ASN A 138 -30.93 -3.73 -19.83
CA ASN A 138 -31.86 -2.60 -19.89
C ASN A 138 -31.12 -1.27 -20.07
N THR A 139 -29.89 -1.15 -19.56
CA THR A 139 -29.05 0.04 -19.77
C THR A 139 -28.65 0.13 -21.24
N VAL A 140 -28.17 -0.96 -21.83
CA VAL A 140 -27.90 -1.04 -23.28
C VAL A 140 -29.15 -0.72 -24.09
N GLY A 141 -30.30 -1.28 -23.70
CA GLY A 141 -31.57 -1.01 -24.38
C GLY A 141 -32.02 0.46 -24.32
N ARG A 142 -31.89 1.11 -23.17
CA ARG A 142 -32.21 2.54 -23.02
C ARG A 142 -31.32 3.42 -23.90
N ILE A 143 -30.01 3.15 -23.90
CA ILE A 143 -29.03 3.89 -24.71
C ILE A 143 -29.30 3.68 -26.20
N ARG A 144 -29.48 2.43 -26.63
CA ARG A 144 -29.81 2.10 -28.01
C ARG A 144 -31.07 2.82 -28.48
N ASN A 145 -32.16 2.72 -27.72
CA ASN A 145 -33.42 3.38 -28.08
C ASN A 145 -33.24 4.91 -28.19
N ARG A 146 -32.40 5.52 -27.34
CA ARG A 146 -32.09 6.95 -27.41
C ARG A 146 -31.33 7.32 -28.68
N LEU A 147 -30.31 6.53 -29.05
CA LEU A 147 -29.52 6.73 -30.27
C LEU A 147 -30.32 6.44 -31.55
N GLU A 148 -31.17 5.41 -31.54
CA GLU A 148 -32.10 5.11 -32.65
C GLU A 148 -33.12 6.25 -32.81
N SER A 149 -33.62 6.82 -31.69
CA SER A 149 -34.58 7.94 -31.72
C SER A 149 -33.93 9.27 -32.13
N SER A 150 -32.65 9.50 -31.81
CA SER A 150 -31.91 10.69 -32.27
C SER A 150 -31.42 10.56 -33.71
N GLY A 151 -31.51 9.37 -34.31
CA GLY A 151 -31.03 9.09 -35.67
C GLY A 151 -29.51 8.91 -35.76
N GLU A 152 -28.80 8.83 -34.63
CA GLU A 152 -27.35 8.58 -34.57
C GLU A 152 -26.99 7.16 -35.02
N ILE A 153 -27.89 6.19 -34.82
CA ILE A 153 -27.76 4.83 -35.36
C ILE A 153 -29.03 4.38 -36.08
N PRO A 154 -28.92 3.59 -37.17
CA PRO A 154 -30.08 3.04 -37.86
C PRO A 154 -30.82 2.01 -37.00
N ALA A 155 -32.16 2.03 -37.05
CA ALA A 155 -32.99 1.04 -36.38
C ALA A 155 -32.77 -0.36 -36.98
N ALA A 156 -32.32 -1.32 -36.17
CA ALA A 156 -31.99 -2.66 -36.64
C ALA A 156 -33.26 -3.50 -36.89
N THR A 157 -33.48 -3.95 -38.12
CA THR A 157 -34.61 -4.84 -38.49
C THR A 157 -34.39 -6.28 -38.02
N LYS A 158 -33.14 -6.72 -37.89
CA LYS A 158 -32.73 -8.04 -37.41
C LYS A 158 -31.63 -7.90 -36.37
N ARG A 159 -31.61 -8.82 -35.39
CA ARG A 159 -30.61 -8.86 -34.31
C ARG A 159 -29.94 -10.22 -34.22
N LYS A 160 -28.60 -10.21 -34.15
CA LYS A 160 -27.71 -11.34 -33.94
C LYS A 160 -27.61 -11.66 -32.45
N TYR A 161 -27.65 -12.93 -32.09
CA TYR A 161 -27.38 -13.41 -30.74
C TYR A 161 -26.65 -14.74 -30.79
N ASN A 162 -25.84 -15.03 -29.76
CA ASN A 162 -25.09 -16.27 -29.68
C ASN A 162 -25.84 -17.26 -28.78
N ARG A 163 -26.07 -18.48 -29.27
CA ARG A 163 -26.66 -19.58 -28.49
C ARG A 163 -25.86 -20.85 -28.76
N ARG A 164 -25.24 -21.41 -27.71
CA ARG A 164 -24.41 -22.63 -27.80
C ARG A 164 -23.28 -22.52 -28.84
N GLY A 165 -22.61 -21.37 -28.89
CA GLY A 165 -21.46 -21.12 -29.79
C GLY A 165 -21.84 -20.86 -31.26
N LYS A 166 -23.12 -20.81 -31.60
CA LYS A 166 -23.60 -20.48 -32.95
C LYS A 166 -24.31 -19.12 -32.94
N THR A 167 -23.99 -18.28 -33.93
CA THR A 167 -24.65 -17.01 -34.16
C THR A 167 -25.97 -17.23 -34.87
N HIS A 168 -27.05 -16.80 -34.25
CA HIS A 168 -28.40 -16.83 -34.80
C HIS A 168 -28.90 -15.41 -35.07
N GLU A 169 -29.73 -15.24 -36.09
CA GLU A 169 -30.44 -14.00 -36.37
C GLU A 169 -31.92 -14.14 -36.03
N GLN A 170 -32.47 -13.14 -35.34
CA GLN A 170 -33.90 -13.03 -35.07
C GLN A 170 -34.38 -11.68 -35.56
N ALA A 171 -35.59 -11.62 -36.14
CA ALA A 171 -36.23 -10.33 -36.41
C ALA A 171 -36.30 -9.53 -35.11
N ALA A 172 -35.90 -8.26 -35.16
CA ALA A 172 -36.04 -7.38 -34.01
C ALA A 172 -37.54 -7.30 -33.73
N LYS A 173 -37.99 -7.92 -32.63
CA LYS A 173 -39.41 -8.01 -32.30
C LYS A 173 -39.94 -6.59 -32.18
N LYS A 174 -40.60 -6.12 -33.24
CA LYS A 174 -41.43 -4.92 -33.20
C LYS A 174 -42.44 -5.22 -32.10
N ILE A 175 -42.49 -4.40 -31.05
CA ILE A 175 -43.56 -4.49 -30.06
C ILE A 175 -44.83 -4.03 -30.79
N LEU A 176 -45.39 -4.94 -31.56
CA LEU A 176 -46.75 -4.96 -32.00
C LEU A 176 -47.29 -6.29 -31.50
N SER A 177 -48.43 -6.18 -30.83
CA SER A 177 -49.28 -7.26 -30.33
C SER A 177 -49.26 -8.51 -31.21
N GLY A 178 -49.22 -9.66 -30.53
CA GLY A 178 -49.43 -11.04 -30.97
C GLY A 178 -49.62 -11.31 -32.46
N GLU A 179 -48.77 -12.17 -33.02
CA GLU A 179 -49.18 -13.37 -33.75
C GLU A 179 -47.95 -14.21 -34.14
N ASP A 180 -48.12 -15.52 -33.93
CA ASP A 180 -47.54 -16.72 -34.53
C ASP A 180 -46.17 -16.71 -35.22
N SER A 181 -45.31 -17.63 -34.77
CA SER A 181 -44.16 -18.16 -35.52
C SER A 181 -44.40 -19.65 -35.76
N PRO A 182 -44.38 -20.14 -37.02
CA PRO A 182 -44.47 -21.56 -37.31
C PRO A 182 -43.08 -22.21 -37.34
N ASP A 183 -43.10 -23.53 -37.54
CA ASP A 183 -41.98 -24.42 -37.89
C ASP A 183 -41.19 -25.07 -36.75
N THR A 184 -41.79 -26.13 -36.19
CA THR A 184 -41.19 -27.49 -36.13
C THR A 184 -42.18 -28.48 -35.51
N LYS A 185 -43.20 -28.92 -36.28
CA LYS A 185 -44.05 -30.05 -35.88
C LYS A 185 -43.42 -31.36 -36.37
N LEU A 186 -42.72 -32.06 -35.48
CA LEU A 186 -42.47 -33.49 -35.61
C LEU A 186 -43.82 -34.21 -35.70
N ASN A 187 -43.94 -35.14 -36.65
CA ASN A 187 -45.16 -35.92 -36.93
C ASN A 187 -45.55 -36.83 -35.75
N ASN A 188 -46.28 -36.30 -34.78
CA ASN A 188 -46.95 -37.08 -33.75
C ASN A 188 -48.47 -36.98 -33.94
N TRP A 189 -48.98 -37.65 -34.99
CA TRP A 189 -50.42 -37.76 -35.19
C TRP A 189 -50.99 -38.82 -34.24
N ILE A 190 -51.99 -38.43 -33.45
CA ILE A 190 -52.78 -39.31 -32.61
C ILE A 190 -54.15 -39.52 -33.25
N THR A 191 -54.72 -40.71 -33.04
CA THR A 191 -56.07 -41.04 -33.54
C THR A 191 -57.05 -40.90 -32.38
N ILE A 192 -58.16 -40.22 -32.59
CA ILE A 192 -59.21 -40.10 -31.57
C ILE A 192 -60.07 -41.37 -31.62
N SER A 193 -60.31 -41.98 -30.46
CA SER A 193 -61.14 -43.16 -30.29
C SER A 193 -62.52 -42.97 -30.93
N ASP A 194 -63.00 -44.01 -31.62
CA ASP A 194 -64.30 -44.03 -32.30
C ASP A 194 -65.49 -43.71 -31.37
N ASP A 195 -65.31 -43.89 -30.05
CA ASP A 195 -66.30 -43.57 -29.03
C ASP A 195 -66.48 -42.05 -28.78
N HIS A 196 -65.64 -41.20 -29.38
CA HIS A 196 -65.77 -39.74 -29.24
C HIS A 196 -66.95 -39.22 -30.10
N PRO A 197 -67.95 -38.54 -29.50
CA PRO A 197 -69.23 -38.24 -30.16
C PRO A 197 -69.16 -37.36 -31.41
N HIS A 198 -68.07 -36.60 -31.58
CA HIS A 198 -67.90 -35.67 -32.70
C HIS A 198 -66.66 -35.93 -33.57
N TYR A 199 -65.67 -36.65 -33.05
CA TYR A 199 -64.34 -36.72 -33.66
C TYR A 199 -63.76 -38.15 -33.68
N GLY A 200 -64.59 -39.15 -33.42
CA GLY A 200 -64.16 -40.55 -33.45
C GLY A 200 -63.55 -40.95 -34.79
N GLY A 201 -62.40 -41.62 -34.73
CA GLY A 201 -61.62 -42.07 -35.89
C GLY A 201 -60.78 -40.98 -36.56
N GLN A 202 -60.87 -39.72 -36.14
CA GLN A 202 -60.10 -38.64 -36.76
C GLN A 202 -58.67 -38.58 -36.23
N LYS A 203 -57.73 -38.24 -37.11
CA LYS A 203 -56.33 -37.98 -36.73
C LYS A 203 -56.15 -36.51 -36.38
N ALA A 204 -55.47 -36.24 -35.28
CA ALA A 204 -55.16 -34.89 -34.83
C ALA A 204 -53.72 -34.82 -34.29
N ILE A 205 -53.19 -33.61 -34.17
CA ILE A 205 -51.86 -33.35 -33.59
C ILE A 205 -52.07 -32.77 -32.18
N PRO A 206 -51.53 -33.37 -31.12
CA PRO A 206 -51.62 -32.80 -29.78
C PRO A 206 -50.77 -31.52 -29.73
N CYS A 207 -51.39 -30.40 -29.33
CA CYS A 207 -50.73 -29.11 -29.23
C CYS A 207 -50.16 -28.89 -27.82
N TYR A 208 -51.02 -28.88 -26.81
CA TYR A 208 -50.63 -28.76 -25.40
C TYR A 208 -51.75 -29.25 -24.48
N SER A 209 -51.40 -29.82 -23.33
CA SER A 209 -52.38 -30.32 -22.37
C SER A 209 -52.87 -29.20 -21.46
N ALA A 210 -54.18 -28.90 -21.49
CA ALA A 210 -54.78 -27.90 -20.62
C ALA A 210 -54.91 -28.40 -19.17
N SER A 211 -55.06 -29.72 -19.01
CA SER A 211 -55.07 -30.41 -17.72
C SER A 211 -54.59 -31.85 -17.88
N SER A 212 -54.39 -32.55 -16.77
CA SER A 212 -54.06 -34.00 -16.77
C SER A 212 -55.12 -34.88 -17.47
N GLN A 213 -56.34 -34.37 -17.68
CA GLN A 213 -57.46 -35.11 -18.25
C GLN A 213 -57.88 -34.60 -19.64
N GLN A 214 -57.33 -33.48 -20.11
CA GLN A 214 -57.74 -32.84 -21.37
C GLN A 214 -56.56 -32.23 -22.12
N THR A 215 -56.52 -32.46 -23.42
CA THR A 215 -55.47 -31.97 -24.31
C THR A 215 -56.08 -31.23 -25.50
N PHE A 216 -55.53 -30.06 -25.81
CA PHE A 216 -55.87 -29.38 -27.05
C PHE A 216 -55.24 -30.13 -28.20
N VAL A 217 -56.07 -30.57 -29.14
CA VAL A 217 -55.63 -31.20 -30.38
C VAL A 217 -55.99 -30.30 -31.56
N GLU A 218 -55.14 -30.33 -32.58
CA GLU A 218 -55.35 -29.62 -33.84
C GLU A 218 -55.62 -30.64 -34.94
N PHE A 219 -56.79 -30.53 -35.58
CA PHE A 219 -57.21 -31.39 -36.66
C PHE A 219 -56.59 -30.98 -38.00
N ALA A 220 -56.70 -31.84 -39.01
CA ALA A 220 -56.17 -31.57 -40.35
C ALA A 220 -56.82 -30.35 -41.04
N ASP A 221 -58.03 -29.96 -40.62
CA ASP A 221 -58.73 -28.76 -41.10
C ASP A 221 -58.28 -27.47 -40.38
N GLY A 222 -57.34 -27.57 -39.43
CA GLY A 222 -56.81 -26.46 -38.64
C GLY A 222 -57.67 -26.09 -37.43
N THR A 223 -58.78 -26.80 -37.18
CA THR A 223 -59.60 -26.58 -35.98
C THR A 223 -58.89 -27.08 -34.74
N ARG A 224 -59.03 -26.35 -33.63
CA ARG A 224 -58.44 -26.69 -32.34
C ARG A 224 -59.53 -26.94 -31.33
N GLU A 225 -59.55 -28.15 -30.79
CA GLU A 225 -60.55 -28.56 -29.80
C GLU A 225 -59.90 -29.15 -28.57
N LEU A 226 -60.58 -29.03 -27.45
CA LEU A 226 -60.16 -29.60 -26.18
C LEU A 226 -60.78 -30.99 -26.03
N ILE A 227 -59.97 -32.03 -26.18
CA ILE A 227 -60.44 -33.43 -26.11
C ILE A 227 -59.96 -34.08 -24.82
N SER A 228 -60.83 -34.90 -24.21
CA SER A 228 -60.42 -35.68 -23.04
C SER A 228 -59.40 -36.74 -23.42
N ASN A 229 -58.34 -36.87 -22.62
CA ASN A 229 -57.23 -37.79 -22.85
C ASN A 229 -57.68 -39.26 -22.94
N ASN A 230 -58.84 -39.61 -22.38
CA ASN A 230 -59.41 -40.96 -22.48
C ASN A 230 -59.77 -41.37 -23.91
N PHE A 231 -59.95 -40.39 -24.81
CA PHE A 231 -60.28 -40.64 -26.21
C PHE A 231 -59.06 -40.55 -27.14
N LEU A 232 -57.83 -40.41 -26.62
CA LEU A 232 -56.63 -40.28 -27.47
C LEU A 232 -55.90 -41.63 -27.59
N ILE A 233 -55.88 -42.20 -28.79
CA ILE A 233 -55.20 -43.46 -29.12
C ILE A 233 -53.89 -43.13 -29.87
N PRO A 234 -52.72 -43.56 -29.36
CA PRO A 234 -51.46 -43.44 -30.10
C PRO A 234 -51.52 -44.23 -31.42
N SER A 235 -51.18 -43.61 -32.55
CA SER A 235 -51.18 -44.31 -33.85
C SER A 235 -50.13 -45.43 -33.87
N GLU A 236 -50.54 -46.66 -34.18
CA GLU A 236 -49.68 -47.87 -34.21
C GLU A 236 -48.72 -47.97 -35.41
N GLU A 237 -48.64 -46.98 -36.30
CA GLU A 237 -47.79 -47.04 -37.50
C GLU A 237 -46.35 -46.58 -37.24
N VAL A 238 -45.58 -47.37 -36.48
CA VAL A 238 -44.12 -47.49 -36.68
C VAL A 238 -43.72 -48.94 -36.42
N GLU A 239 -43.69 -49.76 -37.48
CA GLU A 239 -43.02 -51.06 -37.48
C GLU A 239 -41.51 -50.85 -37.29
N ILE A 240 -41.05 -50.87 -36.05
CA ILE A 240 -39.62 -51.00 -35.74
C ILE A 240 -39.28 -52.48 -35.89
N SER A 241 -38.56 -52.83 -36.96
CA SER A 241 -38.03 -54.18 -37.16
C SER A 241 -37.32 -54.68 -35.91
N PRO A 242 -37.59 -55.91 -35.41
CA PRO A 242 -36.97 -56.42 -34.20
C PRO A 242 -35.51 -56.74 -34.50
N SER A 243 -34.63 -55.79 -34.20
CA SER A 243 -33.22 -56.09 -33.99
C SER A 243 -33.12 -57.19 -32.93
N ARG A 244 -32.30 -58.22 -33.20
CA ARG A 244 -32.10 -59.41 -32.37
C ARG A 244 -32.11 -59.07 -30.87
N ASN A 245 -33.23 -59.29 -30.20
CA ASN A 245 -33.36 -59.19 -28.76
C ASN A 245 -32.54 -60.32 -28.13
N ARG A 246 -31.25 -60.05 -27.89
CA ARG A 246 -30.48 -60.78 -26.90
C ARG A 246 -31.19 -60.53 -25.57
N ILE A 247 -31.83 -61.56 -25.01
CA ILE A 247 -32.42 -61.49 -23.68
C ILE A 247 -31.23 -61.50 -22.71
N TYR A 248 -30.80 -60.32 -22.28
CA TYR A 248 -29.77 -60.18 -21.26
C TYR A 248 -30.33 -60.68 -19.93
N CYS A 249 -29.54 -61.45 -19.20
CA CYS A 249 -29.90 -61.82 -17.84
C CYS A 249 -29.88 -60.55 -16.95
N GLN A 250 -30.65 -60.53 -15.86
CA GLN A 250 -30.76 -59.36 -14.99
C GLN A 250 -29.38 -58.91 -14.44
N GLU A 251 -28.50 -59.87 -14.15
CA GLU A 251 -27.11 -59.60 -13.74
C GLU A 251 -26.27 -58.94 -14.85
N GLU A 252 -26.48 -59.29 -16.12
CA GLU A 252 -25.78 -58.68 -17.26
C GLU A 252 -26.26 -57.24 -17.48
N VAL A 253 -27.56 -56.98 -17.31
CA VAL A 253 -28.13 -55.64 -17.39
C VAL A 253 -27.57 -54.76 -16.27
N GLU A 254 -27.51 -55.27 -15.05
CA GLU A 254 -26.93 -54.55 -13.91
C GLU A 254 -25.43 -54.28 -14.08
N ALA A 255 -24.68 -55.24 -14.64
CA ALA A 255 -23.26 -55.06 -14.97
C ALA A 255 -23.05 -53.96 -16.03
N ILE A 256 -23.87 -53.93 -17.08
CA ILE A 256 -23.83 -52.89 -18.13
C ILE A 256 -24.20 -51.52 -17.54
N ILE A 257 -25.24 -51.44 -16.69
CA ILE A 257 -25.62 -50.19 -16.02
C ILE A 257 -24.49 -49.70 -15.12
N ALA A 258 -23.86 -50.58 -14.35
CA ALA A 258 -22.73 -50.23 -13.48
C ALA A 258 -21.52 -49.76 -14.30
N GLN A 259 -21.23 -50.40 -15.43
CA GLN A 259 -20.19 -49.97 -16.35
C GLN A 259 -20.48 -48.58 -16.93
N HIS A 260 -21.69 -48.34 -17.41
CA HIS A 260 -22.09 -47.04 -17.95
C HIS A 260 -22.05 -45.94 -16.88
N LYS A 261 -22.45 -46.22 -15.64
CA LYS A 261 -22.33 -45.25 -14.53
C LYS A 261 -20.88 -44.83 -14.30
N ARG A 262 -19.95 -45.79 -14.24
CA ARG A 262 -18.51 -45.49 -14.08
C ARG A 262 -17.96 -44.68 -15.25
N GLU A 263 -18.36 -45.02 -16.48
CA GLU A 263 -17.89 -44.28 -17.66
C GLU A 263 -18.47 -42.86 -17.71
N ILE A 264 -19.73 -42.66 -17.30
CA ILE A 264 -20.33 -41.32 -17.16
C ILE A 264 -19.57 -40.51 -16.09
N GLU A 265 -19.31 -41.08 -14.92
CA GLU A 265 -18.55 -40.40 -13.85
C GLU A 265 -17.14 -40.00 -14.31
N ARG A 266 -16.48 -40.87 -15.07
CA ARG A 266 -15.18 -40.58 -15.69
C ARG A 266 -15.28 -39.44 -16.69
N LEU A 267 -16.22 -39.49 -17.64
CA LEU A 267 -16.42 -38.45 -18.64
C LEU A 267 -16.81 -37.10 -18.01
N GLU A 268 -17.63 -37.11 -16.95
CA GLU A 268 -17.96 -35.91 -16.19
C GLU A 268 -16.74 -35.33 -15.47
N ALA A 269 -15.86 -36.16 -14.93
CA ALA A 269 -14.60 -35.71 -14.35
C ALA A 269 -13.68 -35.07 -15.40
N ASP A 270 -13.52 -35.70 -16.57
CA ASP A 270 -12.72 -35.17 -17.68
C ASP A 270 -13.29 -33.85 -18.22
N ILE A 271 -14.61 -33.73 -18.36
CA ILE A 271 -15.28 -32.48 -18.76
C ILE A 271 -15.04 -31.37 -17.72
N ARG A 272 -15.13 -31.67 -16.42
CA ARG A 272 -14.83 -30.69 -15.35
C ARG A 272 -13.38 -30.22 -15.39
N VAL A 273 -12.44 -31.09 -15.72
CA VAL A 273 -11.04 -30.69 -15.92
C VAL A 273 -10.90 -29.83 -17.16
N GLY A 274 -11.49 -30.21 -18.29
CA GLY A 274 -11.47 -29.44 -19.53
C GLY A 274 -12.02 -28.02 -19.38
N VAL A 275 -13.16 -27.86 -18.71
CA VAL A 275 -13.75 -26.53 -18.45
C VAL A 275 -12.82 -25.65 -17.62
N ARG A 276 -12.18 -26.21 -16.58
CA ARG A 276 -11.21 -25.44 -15.75
C ARG A 276 -9.97 -25.02 -16.54
N VAL A 277 -9.49 -25.87 -17.45
CA VAL A 277 -8.35 -25.54 -18.32
C VAL A 277 -8.73 -24.41 -19.28
N GLU A 278 -9.90 -24.48 -19.92
CA GLU A 278 -10.37 -23.40 -20.81
C GLU A 278 -10.59 -22.07 -20.07
N GLU A 279 -11.12 -22.11 -18.85
CA GLU A 279 -11.26 -20.91 -18.00
C GLU A 279 -9.90 -20.32 -17.63
N HIS A 280 -8.93 -21.18 -17.31
CA HIS A 280 -7.57 -20.75 -17.00
C HIS A 280 -6.83 -20.18 -18.21
N GLU A 281 -6.99 -20.78 -19.41
CA GLU A 281 -6.43 -20.24 -20.66
C GLU A 281 -7.03 -18.89 -21.04
N LYS A 282 -8.34 -18.70 -20.83
CA LYS A 282 -9.00 -17.39 -21.00
C LYS A 282 -8.45 -16.35 -20.02
N ALA A 283 -8.27 -16.72 -18.75
CA ALA A 283 -7.69 -15.83 -17.75
C ALA A 283 -6.24 -15.44 -18.09
N ILE A 284 -5.40 -16.40 -18.50
CA ILE A 284 -4.03 -16.12 -18.97
C ILE A 284 -4.06 -15.17 -20.18
N SER A 285 -4.96 -15.41 -21.13
CA SER A 285 -5.05 -14.59 -22.34
C SER A 285 -5.42 -13.14 -22.01
N GLN A 286 -6.42 -12.93 -21.14
CA GLN A 286 -6.80 -11.60 -20.64
C GLN A 286 -5.67 -10.89 -19.91
N VAL A 287 -5.00 -11.58 -18.97
CA VAL A 287 -3.84 -11.02 -18.25
C VAL A 287 -2.70 -10.68 -19.22
N SER A 288 -2.48 -11.49 -20.25
CA SER A 288 -1.44 -11.22 -21.25
C SER A 288 -1.74 -9.96 -22.07
N GLU A 289 -3.01 -9.75 -22.45
CA GLU A 289 -3.47 -8.55 -23.15
C GLU A 289 -3.31 -7.31 -22.27
N GLU A 290 -3.72 -7.37 -21.01
CA GLU A 290 -3.55 -6.28 -20.04
C GLU A 290 -2.08 -5.92 -19.83
N ILE A 291 -1.20 -6.91 -19.71
CA ILE A 291 0.26 -6.69 -19.59
C ILE A 291 0.80 -6.01 -20.86
N THR A 292 0.33 -6.38 -22.06
CA THR A 292 0.77 -5.73 -23.30
C THR A 292 0.29 -4.28 -23.39
N ALA A 293 -0.97 -4.01 -23.01
CA ALA A 293 -1.51 -2.65 -22.96
C ALA A 293 -0.77 -1.77 -21.95
N ALA A 294 -0.51 -2.30 -20.75
CA ALA A 294 0.25 -1.60 -19.71
C ALA A 294 1.68 -1.26 -20.15
N ARG A 295 2.34 -2.17 -20.89
CA ARG A 295 3.68 -1.92 -21.45
C ARG A 295 3.68 -0.80 -22.49
N GLU A 296 2.66 -0.74 -23.35
CA GLU A 296 2.53 0.32 -24.35
C GLU A 296 2.30 1.69 -23.69
N ILE A 297 1.42 1.75 -22.68
CA ILE A 297 1.20 2.96 -21.88
C ILE A 297 2.49 3.40 -21.17
N ALA A 298 3.22 2.47 -20.54
CA ALA A 298 4.47 2.78 -19.88
C ALA A 298 5.54 3.31 -20.85
N LYS A 299 5.55 2.82 -22.10
CA LYS A 299 6.43 3.32 -23.16
C LYS A 299 6.07 4.76 -23.54
N GLN A 300 4.79 5.05 -23.76
CA GLN A 300 4.31 6.41 -24.07
C GLN A 300 4.65 7.41 -22.94
N LEU A 301 4.44 7.03 -21.68
CA LEU A 301 4.78 7.87 -20.53
C LEU A 301 6.28 8.15 -20.41
N ARG A 302 7.14 7.21 -20.82
CA ARG A 302 8.60 7.43 -20.87
C ARG A 302 8.96 8.42 -21.96
N GLU A 303 8.41 8.26 -23.16
CA GLU A 303 8.63 9.18 -24.28
C GLU A 303 8.18 10.62 -23.95
N GLU A 304 7.03 10.76 -23.28
CA GLU A 304 6.53 12.06 -22.82
C GLU A 304 7.44 12.67 -21.73
N ASN A 305 7.89 11.87 -20.76
CA ASN A 305 8.84 12.34 -19.74
C ASN A 305 10.16 12.81 -20.35
N ASP A 306 10.70 12.09 -21.32
CA ASP A 306 11.93 12.48 -22.00
C ASP A 306 11.76 13.78 -22.80
N ARG A 307 10.58 13.97 -23.42
CA ARG A 307 10.21 15.22 -24.09
C ARG A 307 10.12 16.38 -23.10
N LEU A 308 9.45 16.20 -21.96
CA LEU A 308 9.31 17.23 -20.93
C LEU A 308 10.66 17.59 -20.31
N ARG A 309 11.51 16.60 -20.01
CA ARG A 309 12.88 16.83 -19.53
C ARG A 309 13.71 17.65 -20.52
N SER A 310 13.58 17.36 -21.81
CA SER A 310 14.25 18.13 -22.88
C SER A 310 13.75 19.58 -22.93
N GLN A 311 12.44 19.81 -22.75
CA GLN A 311 11.87 21.16 -22.68
C GLN A 311 12.36 21.93 -21.45
N ILE A 312 12.37 21.30 -20.27
CA ILE A 312 12.89 21.90 -19.03
C ILE A 312 14.36 22.30 -19.22
N ALA A 313 15.19 21.41 -19.79
CA ALA A 313 16.60 21.72 -20.05
C ALA A 313 16.75 22.92 -21.00
N SER A 314 15.92 23.02 -22.05
CA SER A 314 15.95 24.19 -22.93
C SER A 314 15.54 25.49 -22.22
N LEU A 315 14.49 25.46 -21.40
CA LEU A 315 13.99 26.63 -20.67
C LEU A 315 15.03 27.10 -19.64
N GLN A 316 15.65 26.16 -18.91
CA GLN A 316 16.73 26.48 -17.99
C GLN A 316 17.92 27.11 -18.70
N SER A 317 18.29 26.63 -19.88
CA SER A 317 19.40 27.22 -20.65
C SER A 317 19.11 28.66 -21.08
N VAL A 318 17.88 28.96 -21.52
CA VAL A 318 17.46 30.31 -21.90
C VAL A 318 17.43 31.23 -20.68
N GLN A 319 16.84 30.78 -19.57
CA GLN A 319 16.78 31.55 -18.33
C GLN A 319 18.18 31.89 -17.80
N LEU A 320 19.12 30.94 -17.85
CA LEU A 320 20.53 31.19 -17.47
C LEU A 320 21.22 32.17 -18.43
N GLN A 321 20.89 32.16 -19.73
CA GLN A 321 21.42 33.14 -20.67
C GLN A 321 20.89 34.55 -20.36
N GLU A 322 19.59 34.69 -20.14
CA GLU A 322 18.95 35.96 -19.78
C GLU A 322 19.51 36.51 -18.45
N GLU A 323 19.69 35.65 -17.44
CA GLU A 323 20.28 36.04 -16.16
C GLU A 323 21.74 36.47 -16.31
N ASN A 324 22.53 35.74 -17.11
CA ASN A 324 23.91 36.13 -17.42
C ASN A 324 24.00 37.47 -18.17
N GLU A 325 23.09 37.74 -19.10
CA GLU A 325 23.01 39.04 -19.79
C GLU A 325 22.64 40.17 -18.83
N ARG A 326 21.65 39.94 -17.98
CA ARG A 326 21.24 40.90 -16.94
C ARG A 326 22.38 41.20 -15.97
N LEU A 327 23.12 40.18 -15.54
CA LEU A 327 24.28 40.35 -14.67
C LEU A 327 25.41 41.12 -15.38
N LYS A 328 25.69 40.83 -16.65
CA LYS A 328 26.68 41.60 -17.44
C LYS A 328 26.30 43.07 -17.56
N GLN A 329 25.04 43.38 -17.86
CA GLN A 329 24.54 44.77 -17.90
C GLN A 329 24.71 45.44 -16.54
N ARG A 330 24.36 44.76 -15.45
CA ARG A 330 24.50 45.31 -14.11
C ARG A 330 25.96 45.55 -13.71
N ILE A 331 26.87 44.66 -14.09
CA ILE A 331 28.31 44.84 -13.88
C ILE A 331 28.80 46.07 -14.65
N GLN A 332 28.42 46.24 -15.91
CA GLN A 332 28.77 47.42 -16.70
C GLN A 332 28.24 48.73 -16.09
N GLU A 333 26.99 48.74 -15.62
CA GLU A 333 26.42 49.89 -14.91
C GLU A 333 27.21 50.24 -13.63
N LEU A 334 27.60 49.22 -12.86
CA LEU A 334 28.39 49.38 -11.64
C LEU A 334 29.80 49.85 -11.95
N GLU A 335 30.46 49.29 -12.97
CA GLU A 335 31.79 49.72 -13.43
C GLU A 335 31.78 51.17 -13.90
N HIS A 336 30.75 51.57 -14.66
CA HIS A 336 30.54 52.96 -15.06
C HIS A 336 30.32 53.84 -13.83
N SER A 337 29.47 53.43 -12.90
CA SER A 337 29.22 54.18 -11.65
C SER A 337 30.48 54.35 -10.80
N ILE A 338 31.36 53.34 -10.78
CA ILE A 338 32.67 53.37 -10.10
C ILE A 338 33.64 54.32 -10.82
N GLN A 339 33.64 54.37 -12.15
CA GLN A 339 34.47 55.33 -12.90
C GLN A 339 34.06 56.78 -12.71
N PHE A 340 32.77 57.07 -12.49
CA PHE A 340 32.25 58.44 -12.36
C PHE A 340 32.06 58.93 -10.92
N THR A 341 32.35 58.10 -9.91
CA THR A 341 32.43 58.57 -8.52
C THR A 341 33.89 58.86 -8.15
N PRO A 342 34.28 60.13 -7.92
CA PRO A 342 35.62 60.43 -7.44
C PRO A 342 35.78 59.82 -6.06
N THR A 343 36.73 58.89 -5.96
CA THR A 343 37.25 58.17 -4.79
C THR A 343 37.14 58.92 -3.45
N THR A 344 35.96 59.04 -2.86
CA THR A 344 35.82 59.11 -1.40
C THR A 344 35.98 57.69 -0.87
N ARG A 345 37.26 57.33 -0.73
CA ARG A 345 37.82 56.45 0.30
C ARG A 345 36.82 55.42 0.83
N GLY A 346 36.90 54.20 0.32
CA GLY A 346 36.06 53.07 0.72
C GLY A 346 35.73 53.07 2.20
N GLU A 347 34.47 53.34 2.51
CA GLU A 347 33.92 53.28 3.86
C GLU A 347 33.36 51.87 4.09
N PRO A 348 34.11 50.96 4.74
CA PRO A 348 33.54 49.69 5.22
C PRO A 348 32.34 49.90 6.16
N GLU A 349 32.17 51.11 6.71
CA GLU A 349 30.99 51.54 7.46
C GLU A 349 29.70 51.51 6.65
N LEU A 350 29.73 51.84 5.35
CA LEU A 350 28.54 51.76 4.48
C LEU A 350 28.12 50.32 4.22
N HIS A 351 29.08 49.40 4.06
CA HIS A 351 28.80 47.97 3.93
C HIS A 351 28.26 47.38 5.24
N LEU A 352 28.85 47.75 6.39
CA LEU A 352 28.36 47.32 7.70
C LEU A 352 26.97 47.91 8.01
N ARG A 353 26.69 49.16 7.63
CA ARG A 353 25.36 49.78 7.75
C ARG A 353 24.33 49.16 6.82
N ALA A 354 24.68 48.80 5.59
CA ALA A 354 23.77 48.13 4.67
C ALA A 354 23.40 46.72 5.14
N ILE A 355 24.36 45.99 5.74
CA ILE A 355 24.10 44.68 6.35
C ILE A 355 23.27 44.82 7.63
N ALA A 356 23.60 45.80 8.49
CA ALA A 356 22.83 46.10 9.69
C ALA A 356 21.40 46.58 9.37
N ALA A 357 21.18 47.36 8.32
CA ALA A 357 19.85 47.83 7.93
C ALA A 357 18.93 46.72 7.41
N ARG A 358 19.49 45.57 6.99
CA ARG A 358 18.72 44.38 6.61
C ARG A 358 18.42 43.45 7.81
N THR A 359 18.90 43.78 9.01
CA THR A 359 18.75 42.88 10.16
C THR A 359 17.32 42.71 10.67
N ASP A 360 16.44 43.67 10.41
CA ASP A 360 15.02 43.61 10.81
C ASP A 360 14.20 42.55 10.02
N GLU A 361 14.72 42.01 8.91
CA GLU A 361 14.06 40.97 8.10
C GLU A 361 14.38 39.53 8.55
N PHE A 362 15.32 39.32 9.48
CA PHE A 362 15.78 37.98 9.89
C PHE A 362 15.06 37.47 11.14
N LYS A 363 13.79 37.06 10.98
CA LYS A 363 12.98 36.50 12.09
C LYS A 363 13.34 35.05 12.48
N SER A 364 14.26 34.37 11.79
CA SER A 364 14.67 33.00 12.13
C SER A 364 16.09 32.94 12.69
N GLU A 365 16.32 32.14 13.73
CA GLU A 365 17.63 31.98 14.39
C GLU A 365 18.75 31.62 13.41
N GLN A 366 18.45 30.81 12.39
CA GLN A 366 19.42 30.36 11.40
C GLN A 366 19.92 31.53 10.53
N LYS A 367 19.03 32.45 10.16
CA LYS A 367 19.39 33.66 9.40
C LYS A 367 20.18 34.65 10.25
N LEU A 368 19.90 34.74 11.55
CA LEU A 368 20.67 35.59 12.48
C LEU A 368 22.13 35.10 12.61
N ARG A 369 22.34 33.79 12.69
CA ARG A 369 23.70 33.19 12.74
C ARG A 369 24.47 33.45 11.45
N GLU A 370 23.81 33.29 10.31
CA GLU A 370 24.41 33.55 9.01
C GLU A 370 24.84 35.02 8.86
N VAL A 371 23.99 35.95 9.27
CA VAL A 371 24.30 37.39 9.24
C VAL A 371 25.42 37.75 10.19
N THR A 372 25.41 37.19 11.40
CA THR A 372 26.50 37.37 12.38
C THR A 372 27.83 36.86 11.81
N ARG A 373 27.83 35.71 11.13
CA ARG A 373 29.01 35.16 10.45
C ARG A 373 29.52 36.08 9.35
N LEU A 374 28.63 36.58 8.48
CA LEU A 374 29.00 37.49 7.39
C LEU A 374 29.58 38.81 7.91
N LEU A 375 28.98 39.38 8.96
CA LEU A 375 29.50 40.57 9.65
C LEU A 375 30.88 40.30 10.25
N THR A 376 31.06 39.15 10.87
CA THR A 376 32.34 38.76 11.48
C THR A 376 33.43 38.55 10.42
N MET A 377 33.10 37.93 9.28
CA MET A 377 34.01 37.79 8.15
C MET A 377 34.36 39.14 7.51
N ALA A 378 33.40 40.04 7.39
CA ALA A 378 33.62 41.40 6.90
C ALA A 378 34.56 42.17 7.85
N LEU A 379 34.31 42.11 9.16
CA LEU A 379 35.15 42.75 10.18
C LEU A 379 36.58 42.20 10.17
N ALA A 380 36.74 40.88 10.08
CA ALA A 380 38.03 40.24 9.95
C ALA A 380 38.74 40.64 8.64
N SER A 381 38.02 40.71 7.53
CA SER A 381 38.55 41.17 6.23
C SER A 381 39.03 42.62 6.31
N VAL A 382 38.29 43.50 6.99
CA VAL A 382 38.73 44.89 7.25
C VAL A 382 40.04 44.88 8.05
N ILE A 383 40.15 44.08 9.10
CA ILE A 383 41.38 44.00 9.92
C ILE A 383 42.57 43.46 9.12
N VAL A 384 42.33 42.49 8.23
CA VAL A 384 43.38 41.90 7.39
C VAL A 384 43.83 42.86 6.29
N ASN A 385 42.93 43.66 5.71
CA ASN A 385 43.22 44.42 4.49
C ASN A 385 43.45 45.92 4.71
N THR A 386 43.22 46.46 5.91
CA THR A 386 43.41 47.90 6.18
C THR A 386 44.73 48.24 6.88
N PRO A 387 45.18 49.52 6.83
CA PRO A 387 46.36 49.99 7.55
C PRO A 387 46.19 49.95 9.08
N LYS A 388 47.32 49.88 9.81
CA LYS A 388 47.34 49.73 11.28
C LYS A 388 46.53 50.76 12.04
N SER A 389 46.52 52.00 11.59
CA SER A 389 45.75 53.08 12.23
C SER A 389 44.23 52.84 12.22
N PHE A 390 43.72 52.05 11.29
CA PHE A 390 42.28 51.81 11.11
C PHE A 390 41.80 50.56 11.85
N TYR A 391 42.54 49.45 11.77
CA TYR A 391 42.10 48.19 12.38
C TYR A 391 42.42 48.06 13.87
N GLN A 392 43.40 48.82 14.40
CA GLN A 392 43.86 48.68 15.79
C GLN A 392 42.74 48.74 16.85
N PRO A 393 41.73 49.63 16.77
CA PRO A 393 40.59 49.59 17.68
C PRO A 393 39.64 48.40 17.46
N LEU A 394 39.63 47.80 16.27
CA LEU A 394 38.75 46.69 15.89
C LEU A 394 39.33 45.31 16.22
N VAL A 395 40.64 45.18 16.46
CA VAL A 395 41.30 43.90 16.76
C VAL A 395 40.70 43.22 17.97
N LYS A 396 40.51 43.96 19.07
CA LYS A 396 40.02 43.39 20.33
C LYS A 396 38.56 42.90 20.19
N PRO A 397 37.59 43.73 19.72
CA PRO A 397 36.23 43.26 19.45
C PRO A 397 36.18 42.07 18.49
N ALA A 398 36.94 42.12 17.39
CA ALA A 398 36.94 41.03 16.42
C ALA A 398 37.51 39.74 16.99
N SER A 399 38.55 39.82 17.81
CA SER A 399 39.12 38.65 18.48
C SER A 399 38.17 38.02 19.49
N GLU A 400 37.39 38.83 20.21
CA GLU A 400 36.36 38.35 21.13
C GLU A 400 35.22 37.65 20.38
N ILE A 401 34.74 38.23 19.28
CA ILE A 401 33.68 37.63 18.44
C ILE A 401 34.17 36.34 17.76
N LEU A 402 35.40 36.33 17.24
CA LEU A 402 35.99 35.18 16.55
C LEU A 402 36.50 34.08 17.51
N GLY A 403 36.56 34.36 18.82
CA GLY A 403 37.17 33.47 19.81
C GLY A 403 38.67 33.24 19.57
N THR A 404 39.38 34.23 19.03
CA THR A 404 40.81 34.16 18.75
C THR A 404 41.61 35.07 19.68
N LYS A 405 42.95 34.94 19.64
CA LYS A 405 43.81 35.93 20.28
C LYS A 405 43.68 37.27 19.55
N ALA A 406 43.82 38.38 20.27
CA ALA A 406 43.82 39.76 19.75
C ALA A 406 45.07 40.06 18.91
N ASP A 407 45.29 39.27 17.85
CA ASP A 407 46.39 39.33 16.92
C ASP A 407 45.85 39.24 15.49
N ARG A 408 46.32 40.15 14.63
CA ARG A 408 45.97 40.19 13.22
C ARG A 408 46.25 38.88 12.51
N LYS A 409 47.35 38.18 12.86
CA LYS A 409 47.66 36.86 12.26
C LYS A 409 46.65 35.80 12.67
N ALA A 410 46.26 35.77 13.95
CA ALA A 410 45.26 34.82 14.46
C ALA A 410 43.86 35.08 13.84
N ILE A 411 43.49 36.36 13.69
CA ILE A 411 42.25 36.77 13.01
C ILE A 411 42.28 36.39 11.53
N ALA A 412 43.41 36.58 10.84
CA ALA A 412 43.57 36.18 9.43
C ALA A 412 43.45 34.66 9.23
N GLN A 413 44.07 33.87 10.11
CA GLN A 413 43.99 32.41 10.06
C GLN A 413 42.56 31.92 10.29
N LYS A 414 41.85 32.50 11.26
CA LYS A 414 40.44 32.17 11.51
C LYS A 414 39.53 32.63 10.38
N LEU A 415 39.83 33.74 9.72
CA LEU A 415 39.10 34.19 8.53
C LEU A 415 39.22 33.19 7.38
N GLU A 416 40.43 32.68 7.10
CA GLU A 416 40.60 31.65 6.07
C GLU A 416 39.91 30.34 6.45
N ALA A 417 39.96 29.94 7.72
CA ALA A 417 39.19 28.80 8.19
C ALA A 417 37.68 29.00 7.96
N LEU A 418 37.13 30.18 8.30
CA LEU A 418 35.71 30.49 8.11
C LEU A 418 35.29 30.51 6.63
N ARG A 419 36.19 30.91 5.71
CA ARG A 419 35.96 30.80 4.26
C ARG A 419 35.85 29.35 3.80
N GLY A 420 36.57 28.43 4.44
CA GLY A 420 36.50 26.99 4.20
C GLY A 420 35.26 26.30 4.80
N LEU A 421 34.48 26.98 5.64
CA LEU A 421 33.33 26.39 6.34
C LEU A 421 32.30 25.72 5.42
N PRO A 422 31.89 26.28 4.26
CA PRO A 422 30.91 25.64 3.38
C PRO A 422 31.40 24.30 2.82
N GLN A 423 32.70 24.23 2.47
CA GLN A 423 33.32 22.98 2.01
C GLN A 423 33.43 21.97 3.15
N ALA A 424 33.79 22.42 4.36
CA ALA A 424 33.82 21.57 5.55
C ALA A 424 32.44 20.99 5.88
N LEU A 425 31.37 21.78 5.79
CA LEU A 425 29.99 21.32 5.99
C LEU A 425 29.57 20.30 4.94
N LYS A 426 29.93 20.51 3.67
CA LYS A 426 29.66 19.55 2.60
C LYS A 426 30.34 18.21 2.87
N GLU A 427 31.62 18.22 3.25
CA GLU A 427 32.37 17.02 3.60
C GLU A 427 31.78 16.32 4.84
N PHE A 428 31.39 17.06 5.88
CA PHE A 428 30.72 16.51 7.05
C PHE A 428 29.41 15.82 6.70
N ARG A 429 28.54 16.47 5.92
CA ARG A 429 27.23 15.92 5.54
C ARG A 429 27.35 14.72 4.62
N GLU A 430 28.31 14.72 3.70
CA GLU A 430 28.55 13.60 2.81
C GLU A 430 29.04 12.36 3.56
N VAL A 431 29.93 12.53 4.55
CA VAL A 431 30.37 11.41 5.39
C VAL A 431 29.25 10.99 6.34
N LEU A 432 28.52 11.93 6.94
CA LEU A 432 27.39 11.59 7.83
C LEU A 432 26.25 10.89 7.12
N SER A 433 26.01 11.13 5.83
CA SER A 433 24.96 10.43 5.08
C SER A 433 25.35 9.00 4.71
N LYS A 434 26.66 8.72 4.53
CA LYS A 434 27.18 7.41 4.09
C LYS A 434 27.69 6.54 5.23
N SER A 435 28.19 7.14 6.31
CA SER A 435 28.90 6.42 7.36
C SER A 435 27.97 5.84 8.41
N GLU A 436 28.22 4.58 8.72
CA GLU A 436 27.58 3.81 9.79
C GLU A 436 28.51 3.65 11.01
N SER A 437 29.79 4.03 10.89
CA SER A 437 30.78 3.88 11.96
C SER A 437 31.54 5.17 12.28
N TRP A 438 31.99 5.29 13.54
CA TRP A 438 32.82 6.43 13.99
C TRP A 438 34.16 6.50 13.26
N GLN A 439 34.73 5.35 12.89
CA GLN A 439 36.06 5.25 12.26
C GLN A 439 36.12 5.95 10.90
N GLU A 440 35.02 5.97 10.16
CA GLU A 440 34.91 6.69 8.89
C GLU A 440 34.71 8.19 9.08
N PHE A 441 34.06 8.59 10.18
CA PHE A 441 33.75 9.99 10.49
C PHE A 441 34.92 10.72 11.17
N GLU A 442 35.70 10.03 11.99
CA GLU A 442 36.80 10.59 12.78
C GLU A 442 37.84 11.37 11.95
N PRO A 443 38.31 10.89 10.78
CA PRO A 443 39.29 11.62 9.97
C PRO A 443 38.78 12.99 9.52
N VAL A 444 37.49 13.11 9.17
CA VAL A 444 36.88 14.38 8.75
C VAL A 444 36.69 15.32 9.93
N ALA A 445 36.33 14.77 11.10
CA ALA A 445 36.24 15.55 12.34
C ALA A 445 37.59 16.13 12.77
N LEU A 446 38.69 15.36 12.63
CA LEU A 446 40.06 15.82 12.88
C LEU A 446 40.50 16.88 11.86
N LYS A 447 40.22 16.67 10.57
CA LYS A 447 40.60 17.59 9.49
C LYS A 447 40.09 19.01 9.72
N HIS A 448 38.87 19.16 10.25
CA HIS A 448 38.21 20.46 10.46
C HIS A 448 38.09 20.86 11.94
N GLN A 449 38.98 20.37 12.81
CA GLN A 449 38.93 20.62 14.26
C GLN A 449 38.89 22.12 14.62
N ASN A 450 39.56 22.97 13.83
CA ASN A 450 39.62 24.43 14.04
C ASN A 450 38.27 25.15 13.79
N LEU A 451 37.30 24.46 13.17
CA LEU A 451 35.95 24.92 12.86
C LEU A 451 34.88 24.17 13.65
N LYS A 452 35.27 23.35 14.65
CA LYS A 452 34.34 22.49 15.39
C LYS A 452 33.12 23.26 15.92
N ARG A 453 33.33 24.45 16.48
CA ARG A 453 32.25 25.26 17.08
C ARG A 453 31.28 25.76 16.01
N GLU A 454 31.80 26.21 14.88
CA GLU A 454 31.03 26.75 13.77
C GLU A 454 30.27 25.65 13.04
N ILE A 455 30.94 24.51 12.76
CA ILE A 455 30.30 23.33 12.16
C ILE A 455 29.15 22.85 13.05
N TRP A 456 29.39 22.69 14.36
CA TRP A 456 28.36 22.24 15.29
C TRP A 456 27.15 23.18 15.37
N GLY A 457 27.34 24.47 15.11
CA GLY A 457 26.27 25.47 15.08
C GLY A 457 25.38 25.42 13.83
N GLU A 458 25.89 24.84 12.73
CA GLU A 458 25.24 24.77 11.41
C GLU A 458 24.65 23.39 11.09
N LEU A 459 24.99 22.37 11.89
CA LEU A 459 24.41 21.04 11.79
C LEU A 459 22.98 21.01 12.37
N SER A 460 22.10 20.25 11.72
CA SER A 460 20.75 19.98 12.22
C SER A 460 20.78 19.23 13.55
N GLN A 461 19.63 19.16 14.23
CA GLN A 461 19.55 18.39 15.48
C GLN A 461 19.77 16.88 15.22
N GLU A 462 19.22 16.37 14.12
CA GLU A 462 19.39 14.99 13.68
C GLU A 462 20.85 14.66 13.37
N GLU A 463 21.54 15.51 12.60
CA GLU A 463 22.97 15.35 12.29
C GLU A 463 23.81 15.31 13.57
N ARG A 464 23.50 16.17 14.55
CA ARG A 464 24.18 16.19 15.86
C ARG A 464 23.89 14.94 16.69
N ASN A 465 22.68 14.42 16.65
CA ASN A 465 22.32 13.17 17.33
C ASN A 465 23.04 11.98 16.70
N LYS A 466 23.08 11.90 15.36
CA LYS A 466 23.81 10.83 14.64
C LYS A 466 25.30 10.82 15.02
N ILE A 467 25.94 11.98 15.09
CA ILE A 467 27.34 12.08 15.55
C ILE A 467 27.52 11.55 16.98
N LYS A 468 26.57 11.82 17.89
CA LYS A 468 26.63 11.32 19.27
C LYS A 468 26.52 9.79 19.31
N CYS A 469 25.54 9.23 18.60
CA CYS A 469 25.34 7.78 18.55
C CYS A 469 26.57 7.05 17.99
N LEU A 470 27.16 7.56 16.89
CA LEU A 470 28.39 6.99 16.32
C LEU A 470 29.52 6.97 17.35
N LYS A 471 29.67 8.05 18.13
CA LYS A 471 30.72 8.16 19.14
C LYS A 471 30.51 7.22 20.33
N GLU A 472 29.27 7.11 20.81
CA GLU A 472 28.90 6.24 21.95
C GLU A 472 29.09 4.76 21.59
N GLY A 473 28.64 4.33 20.39
CA GLY A 473 28.86 2.96 19.91
C GLY A 473 30.33 2.59 19.75
N HIS A 474 31.22 3.56 19.49
CA HIS A 474 32.67 3.32 19.46
C HIS A 474 33.28 3.17 20.86
N GLN A 475 32.75 3.87 21.87
CA GLN A 475 33.28 3.80 23.25
C GLN A 475 32.92 2.49 23.95
N GLU A 476 31.75 1.90 23.64
CA GLU A 476 31.34 0.61 24.19
C GLU A 476 32.17 -0.56 23.63
N ALA A 477 32.61 -0.47 22.37
CA ALA A 477 33.39 -1.54 21.72
C ALA A 477 34.85 -1.67 22.23
N VAL A 478 35.38 -0.66 22.94
CA VAL A 478 36.82 -0.59 23.31
C VAL A 478 37.09 -1.09 24.76
N ALA A 479 36.06 -1.41 25.55
CA ALA A 479 36.20 -1.70 26.99
C ALA A 479 36.29 -3.21 27.37
N LEU A 480 37.16 -3.99 26.71
CA LEU A 480 37.50 -5.36 27.14
C LEU A 480 39.02 -5.52 27.30
N GLU A 481 39.54 -5.22 28.50
CA GLU A 481 40.95 -5.45 28.84
C GLU A 481 41.19 -6.82 29.51
N VAL A 482 42.32 -7.42 29.15
CA VAL A 482 42.83 -8.70 29.68
C VAL A 482 43.06 -8.59 31.19
N GLY A 483 42.39 -9.46 31.96
CA GLY A 483 42.44 -9.46 33.43
C GLY A 483 41.13 -9.09 34.12
N ALA A 484 40.08 -8.76 33.36
CA ALA A 484 38.75 -8.52 33.91
C ALA A 484 38.20 -9.76 34.65
N ARG A 485 37.79 -9.56 35.91
CA ARG A 485 37.07 -10.57 36.70
C ARG A 485 35.58 -10.34 36.52
N PHE A 486 34.87 -11.34 36.01
CA PHE A 486 33.41 -11.30 35.94
C PHE A 486 32.84 -12.06 37.13
N ALA A 487 31.95 -11.40 37.88
CA ALA A 487 31.00 -12.09 38.74
C ALA A 487 29.75 -12.31 37.90
N ILE A 488 29.51 -13.55 37.45
CA ILE A 488 28.15 -13.95 37.12
C ILE A 488 27.49 -14.13 38.48
N CYS A 489 26.48 -13.33 38.78
CA CYS A 489 25.74 -13.43 40.02
C CYS A 489 24.62 -14.46 39.83
N PRO A 490 24.67 -15.65 40.45
CA PRO A 490 23.46 -16.34 40.84
C PRO A 490 23.22 -16.05 42.32
N GLY A 491 22.03 -15.55 42.65
CA GLY A 491 21.57 -15.50 44.03
C GLY A 491 21.39 -16.93 44.56
N THR A 492 22.39 -17.44 45.27
CA THR A 492 22.30 -18.19 46.54
C THR A 492 23.70 -18.68 46.97
N THR A 493 23.84 -18.98 48.25
CA THR A 493 25.08 -19.10 49.04
C THR A 493 26.01 -20.28 48.68
N ASN A 494 27.22 -19.94 48.18
CA ASN A 494 28.50 -20.70 48.07
C ASN A 494 28.68 -21.86 47.06
N PRO A 495 29.88 -22.04 46.45
CA PRO A 495 31.00 -21.11 46.23
C PRO A 495 31.24 -20.77 44.74
N CYS A 496 31.90 -19.63 44.55
CA CYS A 496 32.17 -18.95 43.29
C CYS A 496 32.97 -19.76 42.26
N THR A 497 32.51 -19.75 41.00
CA THR A 497 33.33 -20.13 39.84
C THR A 497 34.38 -19.05 39.58
N ILE A 498 35.66 -19.37 39.76
CA ILE A 498 36.77 -18.45 39.46
C ILE A 498 37.38 -18.87 38.12
N ILE A 499 37.13 -18.09 37.07
CA ILE A 499 37.86 -18.23 35.82
C ILE A 499 39.18 -17.45 35.96
N LYS A 500 40.31 -18.16 36.01
CA LYS A 500 41.64 -17.57 35.88
C LYS A 500 42.16 -17.85 34.47
N ILE A 501 42.41 -16.78 33.72
CA ILE A 501 43.23 -16.86 32.50
C ILE A 501 44.68 -16.77 32.96
N GLY A 502 45.41 -17.88 32.86
CA GLY A 502 46.80 -17.96 33.32
C GLY A 502 47.76 -17.22 32.39
N SER A 503 48.64 -16.39 32.95
CA SER A 503 49.83 -15.90 32.26
C SER A 503 50.91 -16.97 32.29
N GLY A 504 50.85 -17.90 31.33
CA GLY A 504 51.86 -18.93 31.08
C GLY A 504 51.87 -19.29 29.59
N GLU A 505 52.84 -20.10 29.15
CA GLU A 505 53.24 -20.34 27.74
C GLU A 505 52.13 -20.83 26.76
N ASN A 506 50.86 -20.88 27.16
CA ASN A 506 49.72 -21.09 26.28
C ASN A 506 48.50 -20.25 26.70
N PRO A 507 48.16 -19.15 26.01
CA PRO A 507 47.07 -18.23 26.40
C PRO A 507 45.64 -18.74 26.09
N TYR A 508 45.46 -20.01 25.74
CA TYR A 508 44.20 -20.57 25.22
C TYR A 508 43.56 -21.65 26.10
N LEU A 509 43.81 -21.67 27.41
CA LEU A 509 43.23 -22.68 28.31
C LEU A 509 42.40 -22.02 29.42
N ILE A 510 41.15 -22.46 29.55
CA ILE A 510 40.20 -22.00 30.58
C ILE A 510 40.12 -23.09 31.65
N GLN A 511 40.29 -22.71 32.92
CA GLN A 511 40.11 -23.59 34.07
C GLN A 511 38.63 -23.58 34.50
N TRP A 512 37.99 -24.74 34.55
CA TRP A 512 36.59 -24.91 34.96
C TRP A 512 36.53 -25.93 36.11
N ASP A 513 35.92 -25.54 37.23
CA ASP A 513 35.73 -26.40 38.41
C ASP A 513 34.23 -26.71 38.59
N LEU A 514 33.87 -27.99 38.51
CA LEU A 514 32.53 -28.52 38.76
C LEU A 514 32.65 -29.61 39.81
N GLY A 515 32.57 -29.24 41.08
CA GLY A 515 32.42 -30.20 42.16
C GLY A 515 33.64 -31.10 42.42
N GLY A 516 34.86 -30.57 42.26
CA GLY A 516 36.07 -31.21 42.80
C GLY A 516 36.91 -32.02 41.81
N GLU A 517 36.63 -31.96 40.51
CA GLU A 517 37.56 -32.44 39.47
C GLU A 517 37.97 -31.29 38.54
N GLU A 518 39.28 -31.04 38.46
CA GLU A 518 39.86 -30.03 37.57
C GLU A 518 39.93 -30.55 36.13
N GLN A 519 39.33 -29.81 35.20
CA GLN A 519 39.50 -30.05 33.77
C GLN A 519 39.96 -28.78 33.04
N TRP A 520 40.87 -28.99 32.07
CA TRP A 520 41.43 -27.95 31.23
C TRP A 520 40.79 -28.02 29.84
N VAL A 521 40.11 -26.95 29.43
CA VAL A 521 39.42 -26.91 28.13
C VAL A 521 40.08 -25.86 27.23
N ASN A 522 40.34 -26.24 25.98
CA ASN A 522 40.91 -25.37 24.95
C ASN A 522 39.91 -24.26 24.58
N ALA A 523 40.35 -23.00 24.53
CA ALA A 523 39.54 -21.84 24.19
C ALA A 523 38.89 -21.91 22.79
N GLU A 524 39.47 -22.66 21.85
CA GLU A 524 38.82 -22.96 20.56
C GLU A 524 37.51 -23.76 20.72
N PHE A 525 37.39 -24.54 21.80
CA PHE A 525 36.16 -25.26 22.14
C PHE A 525 35.03 -24.31 22.55
N PHE A 526 35.37 -23.20 23.22
CA PHE A 526 34.42 -22.15 23.59
C PHE A 526 34.06 -21.24 22.39
N GLN A 527 35.01 -20.94 21.50
CA GLN A 527 34.74 -20.21 20.26
C GLN A 527 33.79 -20.97 19.31
N LYS A 528 33.75 -22.30 19.38
CA LYS A 528 32.78 -23.13 18.65
C LYS A 528 31.38 -23.19 19.27
N PHE A 529 31.24 -22.82 20.55
CA PHE A 529 29.96 -22.81 21.27
C PHE A 529 29.27 -21.44 21.31
N GLN A 530 29.85 -20.42 20.67
CA GLN A 530 29.16 -19.18 20.32
C GLN A 530 29.00 -19.04 18.81
N PRO A 531 28.01 -19.69 18.19
CA PRO A 531 27.06 -18.93 17.42
C PRO A 531 26.07 -18.32 18.42
N LEU A 532 25.89 -17.00 18.38
CA LEU A 532 24.59 -16.44 18.74
C LEU A 532 23.59 -17.14 17.82
N ILE A 533 22.95 -18.20 18.32
CA ILE A 533 21.85 -18.86 17.64
C ILE A 533 20.69 -17.88 17.72
N GLU A 534 20.69 -16.94 16.79
CA GLU A 534 19.55 -16.08 16.51
C GLU A 534 18.61 -16.91 15.65
N ILE A 535 17.58 -17.44 16.27
CA ILE A 535 16.49 -18.07 15.53
C ILE A 535 15.37 -17.05 15.55
N ASN A 536 15.06 -16.52 14.38
CA ASN A 536 13.90 -15.67 14.22
C ASN A 536 13.95 -14.42 15.14
N GLY A 537 15.13 -13.84 15.39
CA GLY A 537 15.28 -12.61 16.17
C GLY A 537 15.31 -12.80 17.69
N ILE A 538 15.26 -14.03 18.19
CA ILE A 538 15.37 -14.35 19.62
C ILE A 538 16.73 -14.98 19.89
N THR A 539 17.46 -14.43 20.86
CA THR A 539 18.77 -14.92 21.31
C THR A 539 18.75 -15.32 22.78
N PHE A 540 19.70 -16.16 23.20
CA PHE A 540 19.90 -16.45 24.62
C PHE A 540 20.08 -15.13 25.40
N GLY A 541 19.36 -14.99 26.52
CA GLY A 541 19.36 -13.76 27.31
C GLY A 541 18.34 -12.71 26.89
N THR A 542 17.54 -12.97 25.84
CA THR A 542 16.43 -12.09 25.45
C THR A 542 15.43 -11.99 26.62
N LYS A 543 15.07 -10.76 26.98
CA LYS A 543 14.03 -10.48 27.98
C LYS A 543 12.67 -10.55 27.32
N VAL A 544 11.72 -11.20 27.99
CA VAL A 544 10.32 -11.29 27.58
C VAL A 544 9.43 -10.85 28.74
N ALA A 545 8.25 -10.30 28.43
CA ALA A 545 7.25 -10.02 29.45
C ALA A 545 5.94 -10.75 29.15
N LEU A 546 5.25 -11.17 30.19
CA LEU A 546 3.90 -11.71 30.12
C LEU A 546 2.94 -10.74 30.79
N ALA A 547 1.99 -10.20 30.02
CA ALA A 547 0.89 -9.43 30.55
C ALA A 547 -0.25 -10.36 30.99
N ASP A 548 -0.52 -10.44 32.30
CA ASP A 548 -1.68 -11.18 32.79
C ASP A 548 -2.96 -10.36 32.56
N SER A 549 -3.76 -10.75 31.58
CA SER A 549 -5.03 -10.09 31.22
C SER A 549 -6.04 -9.96 32.37
N TYR A 550 -5.86 -10.68 33.49
CA TYR A 550 -6.72 -10.60 34.66
C TYR A 550 -6.15 -9.76 35.81
N ALA A 551 -4.91 -9.28 35.71
CA ALA A 551 -4.23 -8.49 36.73
C ALA A 551 -3.67 -7.20 36.12
N VAL A 552 -4.51 -6.18 36.03
CA VAL A 552 -4.12 -4.82 35.60
C VAL A 552 -2.95 -4.33 36.48
N GLY A 553 -1.74 -4.27 35.91
CA GLY A 553 -0.56 -3.67 36.53
C GLY A 553 0.62 -4.59 36.88
N TYR A 554 0.63 -5.86 36.49
CA TYR A 554 1.78 -6.75 36.70
C TYR A 554 2.42 -7.21 35.39
N ASN A 555 3.60 -6.69 35.08
CA ASN A 555 4.48 -7.22 34.03
C ASN A 555 5.42 -8.24 34.67
N PHE A 556 5.22 -9.52 34.38
CA PHE A 556 6.18 -10.56 34.76
C PHE A 556 7.30 -10.57 33.75
N HIS A 557 8.55 -10.49 34.21
CA HIS A 557 9.73 -10.50 33.35
C HIS A 557 10.38 -11.88 33.38
N GLY A 558 10.77 -12.37 32.20
CA GLY A 558 11.47 -13.63 32.04
C GLY A 558 12.70 -13.46 31.15
N VAL A 559 13.67 -14.37 31.31
CA VAL A 559 14.88 -14.42 30.48
C VAL A 559 14.96 -15.77 29.78
N VAL A 560 15.22 -15.76 28.47
CA VAL A 560 15.44 -16.99 27.69
C VAL A 560 16.78 -17.61 28.10
N GLU A 561 16.74 -18.80 28.68
CA GLU A 561 17.90 -19.55 29.18
C GLU A 561 18.37 -20.68 28.24
N ASP A 562 17.53 -21.12 27.31
CA ASP A 562 17.93 -22.15 26.34
C ASP A 562 17.05 -22.05 25.09
N ILE A 563 17.61 -22.37 23.92
CA ILE A 563 16.92 -22.40 22.63
C ILE A 563 17.26 -23.70 21.92
N ASN A 564 16.26 -24.54 21.69
CA ASN A 564 16.40 -25.73 20.88
C ASN A 564 16.02 -25.43 19.43
N ALA A 565 17.04 -25.38 18.56
CA ALA A 565 16.88 -25.06 17.15
C ALA A 565 16.09 -26.12 16.36
N GLU A 566 16.14 -27.39 16.77
CA GLU A 566 15.47 -28.48 16.04
C GLU A 566 13.98 -28.52 16.33
N THR A 567 13.55 -28.10 17.52
CA THR A 567 12.15 -28.13 17.95
C THR A 567 11.46 -26.78 17.89
N GLU A 568 12.19 -25.69 17.59
CA GLU A 568 11.71 -24.30 17.67
C GLU A 568 11.11 -23.95 19.04
N GLU A 569 11.69 -24.49 20.12
CA GLU A 569 11.29 -24.22 21.51
C GLU A 569 12.39 -23.47 22.26
N ALA A 570 12.01 -22.60 23.19
CA ALA A 570 12.92 -21.99 24.14
C ALA A 570 12.45 -22.17 25.57
N VAL A 571 13.40 -22.24 26.50
CA VAL A 571 13.15 -22.31 27.94
C VAL A 571 13.28 -20.90 28.51
N VAL A 572 12.23 -20.38 29.13
CA VAL A 572 12.23 -19.09 29.81
C VAL A 572 12.19 -19.31 31.30
N ARG A 573 13.08 -18.64 32.03
CA ARG A 573 13.00 -18.52 33.49
C ARG A 573 12.34 -17.21 33.84
N TRP A 574 11.21 -17.29 34.54
CA TRP A 574 10.50 -16.11 35.05
C TRP A 574 11.11 -15.63 36.38
N GLU A 575 11.10 -14.31 36.59
CA GLU A 575 11.41 -13.71 37.89
C GLU A 575 10.35 -14.11 38.95
N GLU A 576 10.79 -14.20 40.21
CA GLU A 576 10.04 -14.79 41.33
C GLU A 576 8.60 -14.26 41.46
N ARG A 577 7.62 -15.13 41.22
CA ARG A 577 6.19 -14.84 41.40
C ARG A 577 5.87 -15.00 42.89
N GLN A 578 5.28 -13.99 43.53
CA GLN A 578 5.01 -14.00 44.98
C GLN A 578 4.47 -15.36 45.48
N GLY A 579 5.33 -16.11 46.18
CA GLY A 579 4.99 -17.39 46.81
C GLY A 579 5.14 -18.65 45.95
N LYS A 580 5.70 -18.58 44.74
CA LYS A 580 6.09 -19.76 43.95
C LYS A 580 7.58 -19.69 43.57
N PRO A 581 8.32 -20.81 43.65
CA PRO A 581 9.73 -20.85 43.24
C PRO A 581 9.87 -20.55 41.74
N ASN A 582 11.05 -20.10 41.31
CA ASN A 582 11.38 -19.82 39.91
C ASN A 582 11.06 -21.03 39.02
N GLU A 583 9.95 -20.98 38.31
CA GLU A 583 9.53 -22.01 37.35
C GLU A 583 10.15 -21.68 35.98
N CYS A 584 10.85 -22.66 35.40
CA CYS A 584 11.26 -22.61 34.01
C CYS A 584 10.14 -23.18 33.15
N GLU A 585 9.66 -22.40 32.19
CA GLU A 585 8.59 -22.80 31.28
C GLU A 585 9.12 -22.89 29.85
N ARG A 586 8.53 -23.79 29.05
CA ARG A 586 8.88 -23.95 27.63
C ARG A 586 7.87 -23.21 26.79
N TYR A 587 8.38 -22.43 25.84
CA TYR A 587 7.59 -21.69 24.87
C TYR A 587 8.07 -22.01 23.46
N SER A 588 7.16 -22.01 22.50
CA SER A 588 7.57 -21.95 21.10
C SER A 588 8.21 -20.59 20.80
N ILE A 589 9.15 -20.55 19.86
CA ILE A 589 9.80 -19.29 19.42
C ILE A 589 8.76 -18.27 18.91
N LYS A 590 7.63 -18.73 18.37
CA LYS A 590 6.51 -17.87 17.94
C LYS A 590 5.80 -17.20 19.12
N GLU A 591 5.55 -17.93 20.20
CA GLU A 591 4.93 -17.37 21.42
C GLU A 591 5.86 -16.33 22.06
N LEU A 592 7.16 -16.59 22.08
CA LEU A 592 8.13 -15.65 22.66
C LEU A 592 8.23 -14.33 21.90
N ARG A 593 8.01 -14.33 20.58
CA ARG A 593 7.93 -13.07 19.82
C ARG A 593 6.76 -12.22 20.26
N ILE A 594 5.60 -12.83 20.52
CA ILE A 594 4.42 -12.11 21.00
C ILE A 594 4.75 -11.46 22.35
N LEU A 595 5.37 -12.21 23.26
CA LEU A 595 5.80 -11.74 24.58
C LEU A 595 6.92 -10.68 24.52
N GLN A 596 7.77 -10.72 23.49
CA GLN A 596 8.80 -9.70 23.26
C GLN A 596 8.20 -8.40 22.71
N THR A 597 7.23 -8.49 21.80
CA THR A 597 6.50 -7.33 21.30
C THR A 597 5.70 -6.67 22.42
N GLU A 598 5.06 -7.46 23.28
CA GLU A 598 4.37 -6.95 24.48
C GLU A 598 5.32 -6.20 25.42
N LEU A 599 6.57 -6.68 25.60
CA LEU A 599 7.60 -5.98 26.38
C LEU A 599 8.04 -4.65 25.75
N GLN A 600 8.02 -4.52 24.42
CA GLN A 600 8.40 -3.26 23.74
C GLN A 600 7.28 -2.22 23.78
N VAL A 601 6.02 -2.67 23.92
CA VAL A 601 4.83 -1.81 23.99
C VAL A 601 4.53 -1.35 25.43
N ALA A 602 4.90 -2.15 26.43
CA ALA A 602 4.77 -1.84 27.86
C ALA A 602 5.96 -1.02 28.40
#